data_AF-A0A7Z7IG51-F1
#
_entry.id   AF-A0A7Z7IG51-F1
#
_cell.length_a   1.000
_cell.length_b   1.000
_cell.length_c   1.000
_cell.angle_alpha   90.00
_cell.angle_beta   90.00
_cell.angle_gamma   90.00
#
_symmetry.space_group_name_H-M   'P 1'
#
loop_
_entity.id
_entity.type
_entity.pdbx_description
1 polymer ?
#
loop_
_entity_poly.entity_id
_entity_poly.type
_entity_poly.pdbx_seq_one_letter_code
_entity_poly.pdbx_strand_id
1 'polypeptide(L)' 'MRWPDDMVVYETDQPQVIEFKTWTLAELGAVPTADRRPIGIDLRNDWPAVLRQHGFDVNQPLAWIA' A
#
# COMPACT_ATOMS: atom_id res chain seq x y z
N MET A 1 -0.34 -17.78 9.00
CA MET A 1 -1.48 -16.92 9.39
C MET A 1 -1.97 -16.21 8.15
N ARG A 2 -3.28 -15.93 8.04
CA ARG A 2 -3.90 -15.25 6.89
C ARG A 2 -4.44 -13.90 7.37
N TRP A 3 -4.38 -12.88 6.54
CA TRP A 3 -5.08 -11.64 6.81
C TRP A 3 -6.59 -11.87 6.78
N PRO A 4 -7.40 -11.06 7.49
CA PRO A 4 -8.83 -10.99 7.26
C PRO A 4 -9.14 -10.70 5.77
N ASP A 5 -10.23 -11.25 5.25
CA ASP A 5 -10.58 -11.14 3.83
C ASP A 5 -10.90 -9.68 3.40
N ASP A 6 -11.31 -8.85 4.35
CA ASP A 6 -11.60 -7.42 4.19
C ASP A 6 -10.39 -6.52 4.51
N MET A 7 -9.22 -7.09 4.80
CA MET A 7 -8.02 -6.32 5.13
C MET A 7 -7.47 -5.63 3.88
N VAL A 8 -7.32 -4.29 3.99
CA VAL A 8 -6.65 -3.45 3.00
C VAL A 8 -5.30 -3.00 3.54
N VAL A 9 -4.24 -3.24 2.77
CA VAL A 9 -2.87 -2.81 3.09
C VAL A 9 -2.47 -1.70 2.14
N TYR A 10 -2.39 -0.48 2.65
CA TYR A 10 -1.84 0.67 1.92
C TYR A 10 -0.32 0.70 2.09
N GLU A 11 0.41 0.82 0.99
CA GLU A 11 1.86 0.98 1.02
C GLU A 11 2.24 2.28 0.35
N THR A 12 2.87 3.20 1.09
CA THR A 12 3.32 4.50 0.61
C THR A 12 4.84 4.57 0.64
N ASP A 13 5.47 4.72 -0.53
CA ASP A 13 6.92 4.89 -0.65
C ASP A 13 7.23 5.61 -1.97
N GLN A 14 8.49 5.96 -2.21
CA GLN A 14 8.95 6.55 -3.47
C GLN A 14 8.46 5.71 -4.67
N PRO A 15 8.01 6.36 -5.77
CA PRO A 15 7.43 5.66 -6.92
C PRO A 15 8.28 4.50 -7.45
N GLN A 16 9.60 4.71 -7.54
CA GLN A 16 10.54 3.71 -8.05
C GLN A 16 10.66 2.50 -7.12
N VAL A 17 10.55 2.68 -5.81
CA VAL A 17 10.60 1.58 -4.82
C VAL A 17 9.33 0.74 -4.93
N ILE A 18 8.18 1.39 -5.04
CA ILE A 18 6.88 0.73 -5.25
C ILE A 18 6.87 -0.07 -6.55
N GLU A 19 7.33 0.53 -7.65
CA GLU A 19 7.39 -0.11 -8.97
C GLU A 19 8.31 -1.33 -8.94
N PHE A 20 9.55 -1.16 -8.46
CA PHE A 20 10.53 -2.23 -8.36
C PHE A 20 10.01 -3.42 -7.56
N LYS A 21 9.44 -3.18 -6.37
CA LYS A 21 8.91 -4.25 -5.50
C LYS A 21 7.73 -4.95 -6.16
N THR A 22 6.83 -4.19 -6.78
CA THR A 22 5.65 -4.76 -7.44
C THR A 22 6.05 -5.65 -8.62
N TRP A 23 6.98 -5.18 -9.46
CA TRP A 23 7.47 -5.95 -10.60
C TRP A 23 8.25 -7.21 -10.17
N THR A 24 9.19 -7.07 -9.25
CA THR A 24 10.01 -8.20 -8.77
C THR A 24 9.15 -9.31 -8.15
N LEU A 25 8.16 -8.95 -7.32
CA LEU A 25 7.26 -9.95 -6.72
C LEU A 25 6.39 -10.64 -7.77
N ALA A 26 5.93 -9.90 -8.78
CA ALA A 26 5.16 -10.48 -9.87
C ALA A 26 5.99 -11.46 -10.71
N GLU A 27 7.26 -11.14 -11.02
CA GLU A 27 8.17 -12.06 -11.72
C GLU A 27 8.43 -13.35 -10.94
N LEU A 28 8.48 -13.26 -9.61
CA LEU A 28 8.61 -14.42 -8.74
C LEU A 28 7.30 -15.22 -8.58
N GLY A 29 6.21 -14.80 -9.23
CA GLY A 29 4.89 -15.43 -9.12
C GLY A 29 4.21 -15.20 -7.77
N ALA A 30 4.67 -14.23 -6.98
CA ALA A 30 4.08 -13.92 -5.68
C ALA A 30 2.80 -13.09 -5.87
N VAL A 31 1.71 -13.52 -5.22
CA VAL A 31 0.42 -12.82 -5.22
C VAL A 31 0.16 -12.25 -3.82
N PRO A 32 -0.30 -11.00 -3.68
CA PRO A 32 -0.67 -10.44 -2.39
C PRO A 32 -1.70 -11.31 -1.67
N THR A 33 -1.54 -11.44 -0.35
CA THR A 33 -2.45 -12.22 0.52
C THR A 33 -3.53 -11.36 1.19
N ALA A 34 -3.63 -10.08 0.81
CA ALA A 34 -4.60 -9.08 1.25
C ALA A 34 -4.84 -8.10 0.09
N ASP A 35 -5.86 -7.22 0.17
CA ASP A 35 -6.04 -6.14 -0.81
C ASP A 35 -4.92 -5.11 -0.64
N ARG A 36 -3.84 -5.27 -1.42
CA ARG A 36 -2.66 -4.41 -1.38
C ARG A 36 -2.83 -3.24 -2.33
N ARG A 37 -2.75 -2.02 -1.80
CA ARG A 37 -2.85 -0.75 -2.55
C ARG A 37 -1.52 0.01 -2.49
N PRO A 38 -0.59 -0.25 -3.42
CA PRO A 38 0.66 0.48 -3.50
C PRO A 38 0.47 1.89 -4.05
N ILE A 39 1.09 2.87 -3.41
CA ILE A 39 1.00 4.29 -3.73
C ILE A 39 2.42 4.85 -3.83
N GLY A 40 2.83 5.16 -5.06
CA GLY A 40 4.11 5.80 -5.34
C GLY A 40 4.06 7.29 -5.02
N ILE A 41 4.59 7.71 -3.87
CA ILE A 41 4.72 9.11 -3.47
C ILE A 41 5.89 9.30 -2.49
N ASP A 42 6.65 10.38 -2.67
CA ASP A 42 7.61 10.82 -1.65
C ASP A 42 6.85 11.30 -0.41
N LEU A 43 7.16 10.74 0.76
CA LEU A 43 6.52 11.09 2.04
C LEU A 43 6.77 12.54 2.50
N ARG A 44 7.64 13.29 1.82
CA ARG A 44 7.83 14.73 2.01
C ARG A 44 6.79 15.59 1.27
N ASN A 45 6.07 14.99 0.30
CA ASN A 45 4.98 15.65 -0.41
C ASN A 45 3.63 15.42 0.31
N ASP A 46 2.52 15.85 -0.29
CA ASP A 46 1.16 15.66 0.25
C ASP A 46 0.65 14.21 0.07
N TRP A 47 1.39 13.27 0.67
CA TRP A 47 1.02 11.86 0.71
C TRP A 47 -0.32 11.59 1.41
N PRO A 48 -0.77 12.35 2.45
CA PRO A 48 -2.07 12.09 3.05
C PRO A 48 -3.23 12.39 2.08
N ALA A 49 -3.12 13.40 1.22
CA ALA A 49 -4.14 13.67 0.21
C ALA A 49 -4.22 12.53 -0.82
N VAL A 50 -3.07 12.07 -1.32
CA VAL A 50 -3.02 10.94 -2.27
C VAL A 50 -3.55 9.66 -1.62
N LEU A 51 -3.16 9.36 -0.38
CA LEU A 51 -3.67 8.21 0.36
C LEU A 51 -5.21 8.19 0.43
N ARG A 52 -5.84 9.34 0.73
CA ARG A 52 -7.32 9.47 0.72
C ARG A 52 -7.92 9.28 -0.68
N GLN A 53 -7.28 9.79 -1.73
CA GLN A 53 -7.71 9.57 -3.12
C GLN A 53 -7.69 8.08 -3.51
N HIS A 54 -6.83 7.27 -2.87
CA HIS A 54 -6.77 5.82 -3.03
C HIS A 54 -7.77 5.05 -2.15
N GLY A 55 -8.72 5.75 -1.51
CA GLY A 55 -9.83 5.15 -0.76
C GLY A 55 -9.55 4.91 0.72
N PHE A 56 -8.49 5.50 1.27
CA PHE A 56 -8.22 5.44 2.71
C PHE A 56 -9.29 6.20 3.50
N ASP A 57 -9.97 5.49 4.41
CA ASP A 57 -10.98 6.05 5.30
C ASP A 57 -10.38 6.34 6.68
N VAL A 58 -10.28 7.62 7.02
CA VAL A 58 -9.74 8.10 8.30
C VAL A 58 -10.64 7.77 9.50
N ASN A 59 -11.86 7.29 9.27
CA ASN A 59 -12.83 6.99 10.34
C ASN A 59 -12.86 5.50 10.73
N GLN A 60 -12.03 4.66 10.09
CA GLN A 60 -11.93 3.24 10.43
C GLN A 60 -10.72 2.94 11.33
N PRO A 61 -10.77 1.89 12.16
CA PRO A 61 -9.61 1.42 12.91
C PRO A 61 -8.44 1.13 11.97
N LEU A 62 -7.26 1.62 12.34
CA LEU A 62 -6.06 1.55 11.52
C LEU A 62 -4.84 1.23 12.37
N ALA A 63 -3.84 0.61 11.76
CA ALA A 63 -2.54 0.37 12.36
C ALA A 63 -1.46 0.93 11.43
N TRP A 64 -0.54 1.72 11.98
CA TRP A 64 0.61 2.27 11.26
C TRP A 64 1.88 1.50 11.60
N ILE A 65 2.79 1.41 10.63
CA ILE A 65 4.19 1.01 10.79
C ILE A 65 5.05 2.03 10.05
N ALA A 66 6.15 2.47 10.67
CA ALA A 66 7.09 3.44 10.13
C ALA A 66 8.52 3.05 10.49
#